data_AF-A0A7Y5XXU7-F1
#
_entry.id   AF-A0A7Y5XXU7-F1
#
_cell.length_a   1.000
_cell.length_b   1.000
_cell.length_c   1.000
_cell.angle_alpha   90.00
_cell.angle_beta   90.00
_cell.angle_gamma   90.00
#
_symmetry.space_group_name_H-M   'P 1'
#
loop_
_entity.id
_entity.type
_entity.pdbx_description
1 polymer ?
#
loop_
_entity_poly.entity_id
_entity_poly.type
_entity_poly.pdbx_seq_one_letter_code
_entity_poly.pdbx_strand_id
1 'polypeptide(L)' 'TPEEIHDAALQYVRKVSGSTKASKANEAAFARAVEEVTAASQRLLDALVTHAPPRDREVEAAKAKARAAARFA' A
#
# COMPACT_ATOMS: atom_id res chain seq x y z
N THR A 1 -0.76 7.69 4.35
CA THR A 1 -0.65 8.94 3.55
C THR A 1 -1.04 8.63 2.09
N PRO A 2 -1.23 9.64 1.23
CA PRO A 2 -1.52 9.43 -0.20
C PRO A 2 -0.45 8.56 -0.90
N GLU A 3 0.83 8.75 -0.56
CA GLU A 3 1.96 8.00 -1.11
C GLU A 3 1.86 6.51 -0.75
N GLU A 4 1.46 6.20 0.48
CA GLU A 4 1.31 4.81 0.93
C GLU A 4 0.15 4.08 0.22
N ILE A 5 -0.89 4.81 -0.15
CA ILE A 5 -2.02 4.26 -0.91
C ILE A 5 -1.56 3.97 -2.34
N HIS A 6 -0.80 4.89 -2.94
CA HIS A 6 -0.18 4.68 -4.25
C HIS A 6 0.78 3.48 -4.26
N ASP A 7 1.64 3.35 -3.26
CA ASP A 7 2.57 2.22 -3.15
C ASP A 7 1.84 0.89 -2.97
N ALA A 8 0.74 0.87 -2.21
CA ALA A 8 -0.11 -0.30 -2.07
C ALA A 8 -0.81 -0.66 -3.40
N ALA A 9 -1.32 0.34 -4.13
CA ALA A 9 -1.91 0.16 -5.45
C ALA A 9 -0.89 -0.41 -6.45
N LEU A 10 0.35 0.09 -6.44
CA LEU A 10 1.44 -0.43 -7.25
C LEU A 10 1.74 -1.91 -6.95
N GLN A 11 1.79 -2.28 -5.67
CA GLN A 11 1.98 -3.67 -5.26
C GLN A 11 0.83 -4.57 -5.73
N TYR A 12 -0.41 -4.10 -5.61
CA TYR A 12 -1.61 -4.80 -6.07
C TYR A 12 -1.58 -5.03 -7.59
N VAL A 13 -1.32 -3.98 -8.37
CA VAL A 13 -1.28 -4.07 -9.84
C VAL A 13 -0.21 -5.05 -10.29
N ARG A 14 1.00 -4.98 -9.72
CA ARG A 14 2.08 -5.95 -10.00
C ARG A 14 1.69 -7.39 -9.70
N LYS A 15 0.98 -7.60 -8.59
CA LYS A 15 0.53 -8.92 -8.17
C LYS A 15 -0.50 -9.49 -9.14
N VAL A 16 -1.50 -8.71 -9.54
CA VAL A 16 -2.59 -9.15 -10.43
C VAL A 16 -2.11 -9.32 -11.87
N SER A 17 -1.23 -8.43 -12.35
CA SER A 17 -0.67 -8.51 -13.69
C SER A 17 0.37 -9.61 -13.87
N GLY A 18 0.78 -10.30 -12.79
CA GLY A 18 1.83 -11.31 -12.81
C GLY A 18 3.21 -10.77 -13.20
N SER A 19 3.43 -9.46 -13.11
CA SER A 19 4.66 -8.79 -13.57
C SER A 19 5.14 -7.79 -12.53
N THR A 20 6.38 -7.94 -12.07
CA THR A 20 6.97 -7.02 -11.09
C THR A 20 7.31 -5.65 -11.68
N LYS A 21 7.46 -5.56 -13.01
CA LYS A 21 7.73 -4.33 -13.75
C LYS A 21 6.93 -4.32 -15.05
N ALA A 22 6.36 -3.16 -15.39
CA ALA A 22 5.73 -2.95 -16.69
C ALA A 22 6.78 -3.06 -17.82
N SER A 23 6.42 -3.72 -18.91
CA SER A 23 7.18 -3.59 -20.16
C SER A 23 6.96 -2.18 -20.74
N LYS A 24 7.89 -1.69 -21.57
CA LYS A 24 7.77 -0.37 -22.23
C LYS A 24 6.43 -0.18 -22.93
N ALA A 25 5.91 -1.22 -23.58
CA ALA A 25 4.63 -1.17 -24.27
C ALA A 25 3.43 -1.02 -23.32
N ASN A 26 3.56 -1.48 -22.08
CA ASN A 26 2.47 -1.53 -21.10
C ASN A 26 2.58 -0.44 -20.02
N GLU A 27 3.61 0.41 -20.05
CA GLU A 27 3.85 1.45 -19.04
C GLU A 27 2.62 2.35 -18.82
N ALA A 28 2.01 2.84 -19.90
CA ALA A 28 0.82 3.69 -19.82
C ALA A 28 -0.43 2.97 -19.29
N ALA A 29 -0.54 1.66 -19.50
CA ALA A 29 -1.64 0.86 -18.95
C ALA A 29 -1.42 0.59 -17.46
N PHE A 30 -0.19 0.29 -17.06
CA PHE A 30 0.19 0.13 -15.65
C PHE A 30 -0.03 1.41 -14.86
N ALA A 31 0.44 2.56 -15.37
CA ALA A 31 0.28 3.85 -14.70
C ALA A 31 -1.19 4.16 -14.43
N ARG A 32 -2.05 4.04 -15.46
CA ARG A 32 -3.51 4.22 -15.29
C ARG A 32 -4.11 3.28 -14.26
N ALA A 33 -3.77 1.99 -14.31
CA ALA A 33 -4.30 1.03 -13.35
C ALA A 33 -3.91 1.37 -11.90
N VAL A 34 -2.66 1.81 -11.68
CA VAL A 34 -2.20 2.25 -10.36
C VAL A 34 -2.96 3.49 -9.91
N GLU A 35 -3.15 4.50 -10.76
CA GLU A 35 -3.92 5.70 -10.44
C GLU A 35 -5.38 5.40 -10.10
N GLU A 36 -6.04 4.56 -10.88
CA GLU A 36 -7.44 4.18 -10.65
C GLU A 36 -7.64 3.44 -9.33
N VAL A 37 -6.75 2.48 -9.02
CA VAL A 37 -6.77 1.74 -7.75
C VAL A 37 -6.44 2.66 -6.58
N THR A 38 -5.50 3.60 -6.76
CA THR A 38 -5.18 4.62 -5.75
C THR A 38 -6.40 5.47 -5.43
N ALA A 39 -7.07 5.99 -6.47
CA ALA A 39 -8.25 6.83 -6.31
C ALA A 39 -9.43 6.06 -5.69
N ALA A 40 -9.64 4.81 -6.08
CA ALA A 40 -10.67 3.96 -5.48
C ALA A 40 -10.39 3.68 -3.99
N SER A 41 -9.13 3.40 -3.65
CA SER A 41 -8.71 3.15 -2.28
C SER A 41 -8.81 4.39 -1.41
N GLN A 42 -8.46 5.57 -1.94
CA GLN A 42 -8.62 6.83 -1.23
C GLN A 42 -10.10 7.08 -0.91
N ARG A 43 -11.00 6.96 -1.90
CA ARG A 43 -12.44 7.12 -1.68
C ARG A 43 -13.00 6.16 -0.64
N LEU A 44 -12.53 4.91 -0.63
CA LEU A 44 -12.90 3.94 0.39
C LEU A 44 -12.47 4.44 1.77
N LEU A 45 -11.20 4.79 1.93
CA LEU A 45 -10.64 5.24 3.21
C LEU A 45 -11.33 6.50 3.73
N ASP A 46 -11.66 7.45 2.85
CA ASP A 46 -12.39 8.67 3.19
C ASP A 46 -13.83 8.37 3.68
N ALA A 47 -14.45 7.30 3.16
CA ALA A 47 -15.81 6.89 3.52
C ALA A 47 -15.87 5.95 4.74
N LEU A 48 -14.74 5.40 5.19
CA LEU A 48 -14.72 4.51 6.34
C LEU A 48 -15.00 5.30 7.64
N VAL A 49 -16.10 4.97 8.29
CA VAL A 49 -16.37 5.43 9.67
C VAL A 49 -15.69 4.46 10.63
N THR A 50 -14.69 4.95 11.36
CA THR A 50 -14.00 4.16 12.40
C THR A 50 -14.07 4.88 13.75
N HIS A 51 -14.39 4.12 14.80
CA HIS A 51 -14.27 4.58 16.19
C HIS A 51 -12.90 4.24 16.79
N ALA A 52 -12.11 3.41 16.11
CA ALA A 52 -10.76 3.08 16.54
C ALA A 52 -9.81 4.26 16.23
N PRO A 53 -8.90 4.60 17.16
CA PRO A 53 -7.90 5.63 16.91
C PRO A 53 -7.03 5.25 15.69
N PRO A 54 -6.54 6.23 14.91
CA PRO A 54 -5.66 5.97 13.79
C PRO A 54 -4.46 5.13 14.23
N ARG A 55 -4.20 4.05 13.47
CA ARG A 55 -3.06 3.17 13.76
C ARG A 55 -1.80 3.83 13.20
N ASP A 56 -0.91 4.23 14.10
CA ASP A 56 0.37 4.85 13.73
C ASP A 56 1.36 3.79 13.22
N ARG A 57 1.82 3.98 11.99
CA ARG A 57 2.67 3.01 11.31
C ARG A 57 4.10 2.99 11.87
N GLU A 58 4.65 4.12 12.31
CA GLU A 58 5.98 4.17 12.94
C GLU A 58 5.97 3.41 14.28
N VAL A 59 4.90 3.59 15.05
CA VAL A 59 4.68 2.85 16.30
C VAL A 59 4.59 1.34 16.04
N GLU A 60 3.88 0.93 14.99
CA GLU A 60 3.78 -0.49 14.63
C GLU A 60 5.09 -1.08 14.11
N ALA A 61 5.87 -0.30 13.35
CA ALA A 61 7.21 -0.68 12.90
C ALA A 61 8.18 -0.82 14.09
N ALA A 62 8.15 0.12 15.04
CA ALA A 62 8.93 0.06 16.27
C ALA A 62 8.57 -1.18 17.11
N LYS A 63 7.27 -1.47 17.27
CA LYS A 63 6.79 -2.70 17.93
C LYS A 63 7.28 -3.96 17.19
N ALA A 64 7.25 -3.97 15.86
CA ALA A 64 7.75 -5.10 15.08
C ALA A 64 9.25 -5.32 15.29
N LYS A 65 10.05 -4.24 15.31
CA LYS A 65 11.49 -4.28 15.59
C LYS A 65 11.78 -4.80 17.00
N ALA A 66 11.03 -4.34 18.01
CA ALA A 66 11.17 -4.82 19.38
C ALA A 66 10.84 -6.32 19.51
N ARG A 67 9.76 -6.79 18.86
CA ARG A 67 9.42 -8.22 18.81
C ARG A 67 10.51 -9.05 18.13
N ALA A 68 11.12 -8.54 17.07
CA ALA A 68 12.23 -9.23 16.40
C ALA A 68 13.45 -9.34 17.31
N ALA A 69 13.84 -8.24 17.99
CA ALA A 69 14.94 -8.24 18.94
C ALA A 69 14.75 -9.27 20.07
N ALA A 70 13.54 -9.36 20.64
CA ALA A 70 13.21 -10.33 21.68
C ALA A 70 13.24 -11.80 21.19
N ARG A 71 13.09 -12.05 19.89
CA ARG A 71 13.12 -13.40 19.31
C ARG A 71 14.54 -13.90 19.01
N PHE A 72 15.50 -12.98 18.87
CA PHE A 72 16.89 -13.27 18.54
C PHE A 72 17.87 -12.99 19.70
N ALA A 73 17.32 -12.70 20.89
CA ALA A 73 18.05 -12.68 22.16
C ALA A 73 17.95 -14.05 22.84
#